data_AF-A0A9D4QEZ5-F1
#
_entry.id   AF-A0A9D4QEZ5-F1
#
_cell.length_a   1.000
_cell.length_b   1.000
_cell.length_c   1.000
_cell.angle_alpha   90.00
_cell.angle_beta   90.00
_cell.angle_gamma   90.00
#
_symmetry.space_group_name_H-M   'P 1'
#
loop_
_entity.id
_entity.type
_entity.pdbx_description
1 polymer ?
#
loop_
_entity_poly.entity_id
_entity_poly.type
_entity_poly.pdbx_seq_one_letter_code
_entity_poly.pdbx_strand_id
1 'polypeptide(L)'
;MHNFGKCLLCLACFTLQLIADAEANRTNQSSPLGQRSADDAPLFLTPYIVNGSVGEARTRSEVELFKSHVGAKAHSGFVTVNASTGSNLFFLYVKAEKNGSSDTPLVLWLEGGPGKTALFGQFLESGPLGIGADGQLYRRRPTLQEEADVIYLDQPVGGGYSFTRDRRGFARTLDDIAGSIEEFLRQFLVLFPENRNRRFYAAGESYGARSALGIVNRLQTNRSLPLRVSGAILGVPFVAPLLDLMDSSDYLYSTGLIDARGHQLFTERFQQIKLASKVNRTIAAALLLKTVFNANFDNEPSLYQQLTGYTDHGSVLRSKPEPQTLKFYEYVTSDAFKRAIHVAGAMPLEAQKLALGLNLAQSDYFTDINDTLARVLDSDRVLLYTGQMDTVFPAVNTDRYLRRLKWSGQRDLAEAQRETWYSFADASRPAGYVTRARNLTYALVSRAGHHATFDEPQALFDLMYSFIHGRKYRSS
;
A
#
# COMPACT_ATOMS: atom_id res chain seq x y z
N MET A 1 -15.36 -32.77 -22.18
CA MET A 1 -15.54 -31.36 -21.77
C MET A 1 -16.78 -31.07 -20.90
N HIS A 2 -17.71 -32.01 -20.67
CA HIS A 2 -18.94 -31.74 -19.88
C HIS A 2 -18.91 -32.18 -18.38
N ASN A 3 -17.88 -32.92 -17.94
CA ASN A 3 -17.79 -33.42 -16.55
C ASN A 3 -16.86 -32.62 -15.62
N PHE A 4 -16.02 -31.72 -16.15
CA PHE A 4 -15.10 -30.89 -15.33
C PHE A 4 -15.81 -29.71 -14.64
N GLY A 5 -16.86 -29.15 -15.25
CA GLY A 5 -17.60 -28.01 -14.70
C GLY A 5 -18.41 -28.32 -13.43
N LYS A 6 -18.88 -29.56 -13.27
CA LYS A 6 -19.63 -29.99 -12.06
C LYS A 6 -18.73 -30.23 -10.85
N CYS A 7 -17.47 -30.64 -11.06
CA CYS A 7 -16.48 -30.82 -9.99
C CYS A 7 -15.99 -29.48 -9.41
N LEU A 8 -15.84 -28.45 -10.26
CA LEU A 8 -15.45 -27.11 -9.80
C LEU A 8 -16.50 -26.45 -8.91
N LEU A 9 -17.80 -26.67 -9.20
CA LEU A 9 -18.91 -26.15 -8.40
C LEU A 9 -18.98 -26.80 -7.00
N CYS A 10 -18.75 -28.11 -6.90
CA CYS A 10 -18.74 -28.81 -5.61
C CYS A 10 -17.55 -28.43 -4.73
N LEU A 11 -16.36 -28.25 -5.31
CA LEU A 11 -15.19 -27.77 -4.56
C LEU A 11 -15.38 -26.33 -4.08
N ALA A 12 -16.01 -25.48 -4.90
CA ALA A 12 -16.29 -24.09 -4.58
C ALA A 12 -17.27 -23.91 -3.41
N CYS A 13 -18.33 -24.73 -3.35
CA CYS A 13 -19.27 -24.72 -2.22
C CYS A 13 -18.60 -25.14 -0.91
N PHE A 14 -17.71 -26.14 -0.94
CA PHE A 14 -16.95 -26.58 0.24
C PHE A 14 -15.98 -25.50 0.75
N THR A 15 -15.30 -24.77 -0.15
CA THR A 15 -14.40 -23.67 0.24
C THR A 15 -15.13 -22.46 0.83
N LEU A 16 -16.35 -22.15 0.36
CA LEU A 16 -17.17 -21.06 0.91
C LEU A 16 -17.65 -21.38 2.33
N GLN A 17 -17.98 -22.64 2.60
CA GLN A 17 -18.42 -23.08 3.92
C GLN A 17 -17.26 -23.03 4.94
N LEU A 18 -16.06 -23.46 4.54
CA LEU A 18 -14.85 -23.37 5.38
C LEU A 18 -14.45 -21.91 5.67
N ILE A 19 -14.61 -20.98 4.71
CA ILE A 19 -14.36 -19.55 4.93
C ILE A 19 -15.38 -18.95 5.91
N ALA A 20 -16.66 -19.31 5.78
CA ALA A 20 -17.71 -18.86 6.70
C ALA A 20 -17.52 -19.43 8.12
N ASP A 21 -17.13 -20.69 8.24
CA ASP A 21 -16.88 -21.36 9.52
C ASP A 21 -15.59 -20.85 10.21
N ALA A 22 -14.55 -20.51 9.43
CA ALA A 22 -13.33 -19.89 9.94
C ALA A 22 -13.56 -18.44 10.41
N GLU A 23 -14.46 -17.69 9.77
CA GLU A 23 -14.90 -16.37 10.26
C GLU A 23 -15.70 -16.50 11.57
N ALA A 24 -16.64 -17.44 11.65
CA ALA A 24 -17.48 -17.64 12.84
C ALA A 24 -16.65 -17.99 14.09
N ASN A 25 -15.61 -18.82 13.93
CA ASN A 25 -14.72 -19.21 15.03
C ASN A 25 -13.73 -18.11 15.43
N ARG A 26 -13.36 -17.18 14.55
CA ARG A 26 -12.49 -16.03 14.90
C ARG A 26 -13.25 -14.84 15.47
N THR A 27 -14.52 -14.63 15.11
CA THR A 27 -15.35 -13.55 15.66
C THR A 27 -15.86 -13.80 17.08
N ASN A 28 -15.79 -15.04 17.58
CA ASN A 28 -16.30 -15.42 18.90
C ASN A 28 -15.33 -15.19 20.07
N GLN A 29 -14.19 -14.53 19.86
CA GLN A 29 -13.33 -14.05 20.95
C GLN A 29 -13.51 -12.55 21.19
N SER A 30 -14.74 -12.11 21.48
CA SER A 30 -14.97 -10.85 22.15
C SER A 30 -14.82 -11.06 23.66
N SER A 31 -13.60 -10.88 24.19
CA SER A 31 -13.45 -10.76 25.64
C SER A 31 -14.25 -9.56 26.14
N PRO A 32 -15.00 -9.69 27.24
CA PRO A 32 -15.73 -8.57 27.82
C PRO A 32 -14.73 -7.48 28.23
N LEU A 33 -14.98 -6.25 27.78
CA LEU A 33 -14.27 -5.05 28.20
C LEU A 33 -14.54 -4.82 29.69
N GLY A 34 -13.78 -5.49 30.55
CA GLY A 34 -13.70 -5.14 31.97
C GLY A 34 -13.23 -3.69 32.13
N GLN A 35 -13.60 -3.05 33.23
CA GLN A 35 -13.23 -1.65 33.52
C GLN A 35 -11.71 -1.45 33.40
N ARG A 36 -11.29 -0.79 32.32
CA ARG A 36 -9.89 -0.45 32.01
C ARG A 36 -9.63 0.99 32.41
N SER A 37 -8.39 1.30 32.82
CA SER A 37 -7.98 2.67 33.08
C SER A 37 -8.18 3.51 31.81
N ALA A 38 -8.53 4.79 31.98
CA ALA A 38 -8.68 5.74 30.88
C ALA A 38 -7.44 5.80 29.96
N ASP A 39 -6.26 5.45 30.50
CA ASP A 39 -4.96 5.47 29.81
C ASP A 39 -4.73 4.33 28.79
N ASP A 40 -5.60 3.32 28.70
CA ASP A 40 -5.48 2.21 27.71
C ASP A 40 -6.54 2.29 26.58
N ALA A 41 -7.30 3.40 26.51
CA ALA A 41 -8.28 3.62 25.45
C ALA A 41 -7.61 4.18 24.16
N PRO A 42 -8.09 3.79 22.96
CA PRO A 42 -7.58 4.39 21.73
C PRO A 42 -8.02 5.86 21.63
N LEU A 43 -7.15 6.73 21.14
CA LEU A 43 -7.43 8.16 21.02
C LEU A 43 -8.26 8.45 19.76
N PHE A 44 -9.55 8.75 19.94
CA PHE A 44 -10.40 9.28 18.86
C PHE A 44 -10.33 10.80 18.83
N LEU A 45 -9.96 11.37 17.69
CA LEU A 45 -9.76 12.80 17.52
C LEU A 45 -11.01 13.51 17.02
N THR A 46 -11.90 12.82 16.30
CA THR A 46 -13.14 13.39 15.76
C THR A 46 -14.03 14.08 16.81
N PRO A 47 -14.24 13.54 18.02
CA PRO A 47 -15.02 14.24 19.04
C PRO A 47 -14.46 15.63 19.41
N TYR A 48 -13.13 15.75 19.51
CA TYR A 48 -12.45 17.02 19.77
C TYR A 48 -12.49 17.97 18.57
N ILE A 49 -12.46 17.44 17.35
CA ILE A 49 -12.57 18.24 16.13
C ILE A 49 -13.99 18.83 16.03
N VAL A 50 -15.03 18.02 16.27
CA VAL A 50 -16.44 18.43 16.18
C VAL A 50 -16.81 19.45 17.26
N ASN A 51 -16.28 19.32 18.47
CA ASN A 51 -16.58 20.26 19.56
C ASN A 51 -15.68 21.52 19.55
N GLY A 52 -14.80 21.67 18.55
CA GLY A 52 -13.90 22.82 18.41
C GLY A 52 -12.64 22.80 19.30
N SER A 53 -12.40 21.75 20.07
CA SER A 53 -11.23 21.59 20.97
C SER A 53 -9.98 21.13 20.22
N VAL A 54 -9.69 21.76 19.06
CA VAL A 54 -8.59 21.37 18.16
C VAL A 54 -7.22 21.47 18.84
N GLY A 55 -7.01 22.48 19.70
CA GLY A 55 -5.76 22.62 20.45
C GLY A 55 -5.50 21.41 21.36
N GLU A 56 -6.52 20.95 22.08
CA GLU A 56 -6.43 19.76 22.92
C GLU A 56 -6.20 18.48 22.10
N ALA A 57 -6.91 18.34 20.97
CA ALA A 57 -6.73 17.22 20.05
C ALA A 57 -5.28 17.10 19.55
N ARG A 58 -4.65 18.25 19.22
CA ARG A 58 -3.25 18.29 18.78
C ARG A 58 -2.30 17.87 19.91
N THR A 59 -2.47 18.42 21.11
CA THR A 59 -1.64 18.06 22.26
C THR A 59 -1.76 16.59 22.61
N ARG A 60 -2.99 16.05 22.65
CA ARG A 60 -3.23 14.63 22.97
C ARG A 60 -2.71 13.67 21.91
N SER A 61 -2.55 14.11 20.66
CA SER A 61 -2.06 13.26 19.58
C SER A 61 -0.53 13.20 19.51
N GLU A 62 0.22 13.99 20.27
CA GLU A 62 1.69 14.03 20.20
C GLU A 62 2.36 12.69 20.55
N VAL A 63 3.27 12.23 19.69
CA VAL A 63 3.97 10.95 19.85
C VAL A 63 5.43 11.19 20.26
N GLU A 64 5.74 11.00 21.55
CA GLU A 64 7.10 11.24 22.10
C GLU A 64 8.15 10.23 21.59
N LEU A 65 7.73 9.05 21.11
CA LEU A 65 8.64 8.03 20.55
C LEU A 65 9.54 8.60 19.43
N PHE A 66 8.96 9.38 18.52
CA PHE A 66 9.70 9.96 17.38
C PHE A 66 10.60 11.11 17.81
N LYS A 67 10.16 11.89 18.79
CA LYS A 67 10.95 13.01 19.31
C LYS A 67 12.18 12.52 20.07
N SER A 68 12.02 11.50 20.91
CA SER A 68 13.11 10.89 21.67
C SER A 68 14.16 10.18 20.80
N HIS A 69 13.74 9.48 19.73
CA HIS A 69 14.68 8.70 18.91
C HIS A 69 15.29 9.49 17.74
N VAL A 70 14.50 10.37 17.12
CA VAL A 70 14.93 11.07 15.89
C VAL A 70 14.68 12.58 15.93
N GLY A 71 14.19 13.14 17.03
CA GLY A 71 13.92 14.57 17.15
C GLY A 71 12.75 15.05 16.29
N ALA A 72 11.95 14.13 15.75
CA ALA A 72 10.84 14.46 14.87
C ALA A 72 9.56 14.77 15.68
N LYS A 73 8.84 15.82 15.29
CA LYS A 73 7.48 16.05 15.78
C LYS A 73 6.54 15.11 15.06
N ALA A 74 5.80 14.31 15.82
CA ALA A 74 4.85 13.36 15.27
C ALA A 74 3.52 13.38 16.02
N HIS A 75 2.44 13.04 15.32
CA HIS A 75 1.10 12.92 15.87
C HIS A 75 0.42 11.63 15.41
N SER A 76 -0.40 11.02 16.25
CA SER A 76 -1.20 9.85 15.88
C SER A 76 -2.57 9.84 16.56
N GLY A 77 -3.46 9.00 16.03
CA GLY A 77 -4.78 8.77 16.60
C GLY A 77 -5.76 8.28 15.53
N PHE A 78 -7.02 8.20 15.92
CA PHE A 78 -8.11 7.73 15.07
C PHE A 78 -9.01 8.88 14.64
N VAL A 79 -9.37 8.89 13.36
CA VAL A 79 -10.38 9.79 12.79
C VAL A 79 -11.58 8.95 12.37
N THR A 80 -12.76 9.28 12.88
CA THR A 80 -14.03 8.65 12.50
C THR A 80 -14.47 9.19 11.15
N VAL A 81 -14.37 8.35 10.10
CA VAL A 81 -14.72 8.70 8.72
C VAL A 81 -16.17 8.33 8.36
N ASN A 82 -16.82 7.49 9.17
CA ASN A 82 -18.24 7.21 9.04
C ASN A 82 -18.83 6.83 10.41
N ALA A 83 -19.61 7.73 11.01
CA ALA A 83 -20.19 7.54 12.33
C ALA A 83 -21.26 6.45 12.38
N SER A 84 -22.05 6.27 11.31
CA SER A 84 -23.17 5.29 11.31
C SER A 84 -22.70 3.85 11.31
N THR A 85 -21.50 3.59 10.79
CA THR A 85 -20.84 2.27 10.81
C THR A 85 -19.76 2.18 11.89
N GLY A 86 -19.46 3.28 12.58
CA GLY A 86 -18.33 3.37 13.50
C GLY A 86 -16.99 3.08 12.81
N SER A 87 -16.80 3.58 11.59
CA SER A 87 -15.59 3.40 10.80
C SER A 87 -14.55 4.46 11.14
N ASN A 88 -13.34 4.03 11.46
CA ASN A 88 -12.24 4.87 11.92
C ASN A 88 -10.96 4.54 11.15
N LEU A 89 -10.22 5.57 10.74
CA LEU A 89 -8.88 5.44 10.18
C LEU A 89 -7.83 5.85 11.21
N PHE A 90 -6.81 5.02 11.40
CA PHE A 90 -5.60 5.32 12.16
C PHE A 90 -4.57 6.02 11.27
N PHE A 91 -3.88 7.02 11.80
CA PHE A 91 -2.75 7.65 11.12
C PHE A 91 -1.58 7.90 12.06
N LEU A 92 -0.39 7.99 11.45
CA LEU A 92 0.81 8.57 12.02
C LEU A 92 1.28 9.71 11.10
N TYR A 93 1.33 10.93 11.62
CA TYR A 93 1.78 12.12 10.91
C TYR A 93 3.15 12.56 11.44
N VAL A 94 4.17 12.58 10.59
CA VAL A 94 5.54 12.96 10.95
C VAL A 94 5.93 14.22 10.19
N LYS A 95 6.31 15.29 10.91
CA LYS A 95 6.66 16.60 10.30
C LYS A 95 8.09 16.60 9.78
N ALA A 96 8.36 17.37 8.72
CA ALA A 96 9.69 17.47 8.11
C ALA A 96 10.79 17.93 9.09
N GLU A 97 12.04 17.50 8.89
CA GLU A 97 13.19 17.87 9.75
C GLU A 97 13.49 19.38 9.70
N LYS A 98 13.46 19.98 8.50
CA LYS A 98 13.72 21.41 8.31
C LYS A 98 12.41 22.19 8.40
N ASN A 99 12.32 23.07 9.39
CA ASN A 99 11.13 23.86 9.73
C ASN A 99 10.38 24.39 8.50
N GLY A 100 9.22 23.78 8.22
CA GLY A 100 7.94 24.41 7.90
C GLY A 100 7.95 25.68 7.04
N SER A 101 8.79 25.77 6.01
CA SER A 101 8.53 26.77 4.98
C SER A 101 7.18 26.43 4.33
N SER A 102 6.48 27.44 3.83
CA SER A 102 5.26 27.25 3.05
C SER A 102 5.43 26.33 1.83
N ASP A 103 6.67 26.02 1.45
CA ASP A 103 7.02 25.26 0.25
C ASP A 103 7.28 23.76 0.51
N THR A 104 7.47 23.35 1.77
CA THR A 104 7.61 21.93 2.13
C THR A 104 6.32 21.19 1.71
N PRO A 105 6.38 20.10 0.94
CA PRO A 105 5.18 19.32 0.57
C PRO A 105 4.56 18.55 1.74
N LEU A 106 3.32 18.13 1.55
CA LEU A 106 2.62 17.11 2.31
C LEU A 106 2.51 15.85 1.45
N VAL A 107 2.99 14.72 1.96
CA VAL A 107 2.90 13.42 1.32
C VAL A 107 1.98 12.52 2.14
N LEU A 108 0.93 12.00 1.51
CA LEU A 108 0.15 10.89 2.06
C LEU A 108 0.79 9.58 1.60
N TRP A 109 1.24 8.72 2.51
CA TRP A 109 1.83 7.42 2.22
C TRP A 109 0.85 6.29 2.55
N LEU A 110 0.54 5.47 1.55
CA LEU A 110 -0.45 4.39 1.63
C LEU A 110 0.19 3.04 1.31
N GLU A 111 0.15 2.12 2.27
CA GLU A 111 0.56 0.73 2.05
C GLU A 111 -0.50 -0.08 1.32
N GLY A 112 -0.05 -1.17 0.69
CA GLY A 112 -0.88 -2.11 -0.04
C GLY A 112 -1.47 -3.24 0.79
N GLY A 113 -1.42 -4.45 0.26
CA GLY A 113 -2.00 -5.65 0.88
C GLY A 113 -3.17 -6.22 0.08
N PRO A 114 -4.36 -5.56 0.04
CA PRO A 114 -4.79 -4.35 0.77
C PRO A 114 -4.81 -4.52 2.29
N GLY A 115 -4.89 -3.39 3.01
CA GLY A 115 -5.08 -3.35 4.46
C GLY A 115 -3.84 -3.64 5.28
N LYS A 116 -2.65 -3.63 4.68
CA LYS A 116 -1.37 -3.64 5.41
C LYS A 116 -1.18 -2.30 6.11
N THR A 117 -0.61 -2.30 7.31
CA THR A 117 -0.36 -1.04 8.03
C THR A 117 0.67 -0.14 7.33
N ALA A 118 0.39 1.16 7.26
CA ALA A 118 1.30 2.18 6.78
C ALA A 118 2.53 2.38 7.66
N LEU A 119 2.52 1.82 8.89
CA LEU A 119 3.71 1.75 9.73
C LEU A 119 4.83 0.92 9.10
N PHE A 120 4.52 0.02 8.17
CA PHE A 120 5.56 -0.66 7.39
C PHE A 120 6.40 0.36 6.61
N GLY A 121 5.73 1.30 5.94
CA GLY A 121 6.40 2.39 5.22
C GLY A 121 7.24 3.28 6.15
N GLN A 122 6.76 3.52 7.36
CA GLN A 122 7.49 4.26 8.37
C GLN A 122 8.75 3.52 8.85
N PHE A 123 8.64 2.25 9.25
CA PHE A 123 9.72 1.54 9.94
C PHE A 123 10.70 0.81 9.01
N LEU A 124 10.26 0.41 7.82
CA LEU A 124 11.06 -0.44 6.94
C LEU A 124 11.47 0.27 5.65
N GLU A 125 10.71 1.25 5.19
CA GLU A 125 10.92 1.88 3.89
C GLU A 125 11.46 3.30 4.01
N SER A 126 10.59 4.30 4.01
CA SER A 126 10.96 5.71 3.81
C SER A 126 10.95 6.57 5.06
N GLY A 127 10.42 6.08 6.19
CA GLY A 127 10.28 6.86 7.41
C GLY A 127 11.58 7.04 8.21
N PRO A 128 11.65 8.05 9.09
CA PRO A 128 12.89 8.45 9.75
C PRO A 128 13.34 7.51 10.88
N LEU A 129 12.43 6.71 11.43
CA LEU A 129 12.70 5.76 12.50
C LEU A 129 12.62 4.35 11.90
N GLY A 130 13.77 3.72 11.70
CA GLY A 130 13.89 2.36 11.19
C GLY A 130 13.92 1.32 12.30
N ILE A 131 13.65 0.05 11.96
CA ILE A 131 13.86 -1.11 12.84
C ILE A 131 14.82 -2.12 12.19
N GLY A 132 15.81 -2.57 12.97
CA GLY A 132 16.82 -3.53 12.52
C GLY A 132 16.39 -4.99 12.68
N ALA A 133 17.20 -5.89 12.13
CA ALA A 133 17.02 -7.34 12.29
C ALA A 133 17.18 -7.82 13.75
N ASP A 134 17.80 -7.01 14.59
CA ASP A 134 17.92 -7.19 16.04
C ASP A 134 16.72 -6.63 16.83
N GLY A 135 15.76 -6.01 16.13
CA GLY A 135 14.59 -5.35 16.71
C GLY A 135 14.89 -3.99 17.34
N GLN A 136 16.12 -3.48 17.22
CA GLN A 136 16.47 -2.15 17.71
C GLN A 136 16.01 -1.07 16.74
N LEU A 137 15.55 0.04 17.29
CA LEU A 137 15.20 1.22 16.53
C LEU A 137 16.45 2.03 16.17
N TYR A 138 16.50 2.58 14.97
CA TYR A 138 17.60 3.43 14.51
C TYR A 138 17.10 4.62 13.70
N ARG A 139 17.90 5.70 13.66
CA ARG A 139 17.64 6.82 12.76
C ARG A 139 17.97 6.41 11.32
N ARG A 140 16.97 6.39 10.44
CA ARG A 140 17.16 6.10 9.02
C ARG A 140 17.62 7.35 8.27
N ARG A 141 18.66 7.19 7.44
CA ARG A 141 19.00 8.14 6.36
C ARG A 141 19.31 7.36 5.07
N PRO A 142 18.83 7.83 3.91
CA PRO A 142 17.94 8.98 3.73
C PRO A 142 16.50 8.66 4.17
N THR A 143 15.65 9.68 4.30
CA THR A 143 14.23 9.54 4.65
C THR A 143 13.37 10.62 4.00
N LEU A 144 12.12 10.30 3.63
CA LEU A 144 11.18 11.30 3.08
C LEU A 144 10.90 12.46 4.04
N GLN A 145 11.12 12.27 5.35
CA GLN A 145 11.01 13.34 6.36
C GLN A 145 12.01 14.49 6.12
N GLU A 146 13.11 14.26 5.38
CA GLU A 146 14.04 15.32 5.02
C GLU A 146 13.39 16.37 4.08
N GLU A 147 12.33 15.97 3.38
CA GLU A 147 11.80 16.70 2.22
C GLU A 147 10.32 17.06 2.34
N ALA A 148 9.55 16.31 3.13
CA ALA A 148 8.11 16.48 3.26
C ALA A 148 7.62 16.18 4.68
N ASP A 149 6.46 16.73 5.02
CA ASP A 149 5.68 16.12 6.08
C ASP A 149 4.98 14.88 5.50
N VAL A 150 4.96 13.79 6.25
CA VAL A 150 4.44 12.50 5.78
C VAL A 150 3.30 12.03 6.67
N ILE A 151 2.16 11.69 6.07
CA ILE A 151 1.04 11.03 6.73
C ILE A 151 1.09 9.55 6.33
N TYR A 152 1.43 8.68 7.27
CA TYR A 152 1.26 7.23 7.13
C TYR A 152 -0.16 6.88 7.56
N LEU A 153 -1.01 6.51 6.60
CA LEU A 153 -2.44 6.26 6.84
C LEU A 153 -2.76 4.78 6.67
N ASP A 154 -3.27 4.15 7.74
CA ASP A 154 -3.79 2.80 7.66
C ASP A 154 -5.11 2.80 6.88
N GLN A 155 -5.11 2.21 5.68
CA GLN A 155 -6.23 2.20 4.76
C GLN A 155 -6.36 0.86 4.02
N PRO A 156 -7.54 0.54 3.46
CA PRO A 156 -8.86 1.13 3.73
C PRO A 156 -9.34 0.94 5.18
N VAL A 157 -10.58 1.34 5.50
CA VAL A 157 -11.24 0.97 6.76
C VAL A 157 -11.16 -0.55 6.96
N GLY A 158 -10.57 -0.99 8.08
CA GLY A 158 -10.26 -2.40 8.36
C GLY A 158 -8.79 -2.81 8.13
N GLY A 159 -7.97 -1.94 7.54
CA GLY A 159 -6.54 -2.13 7.36
C GLY A 159 -5.70 -1.63 8.54
N GLY A 160 -4.56 -2.25 8.81
CA GLY A 160 -3.70 -1.88 9.95
C GLY A 160 -4.48 -1.84 11.27
N TYR A 161 -4.42 -0.73 12.01
CA TYR A 161 -5.28 -0.52 13.18
C TYR A 161 -6.64 0.10 12.85
N SER A 162 -6.85 0.60 11.63
CA SER A 162 -8.14 1.14 11.18
C SER A 162 -9.21 0.05 11.24
N PHE A 163 -10.42 0.41 11.66
CA PHE A 163 -11.47 -0.56 11.90
C PHE A 163 -12.86 0.02 11.69
N THR A 164 -13.83 -0.87 11.53
CA THR A 164 -15.27 -0.54 11.58
C THR A 164 -16.00 -1.42 12.57
N ARG A 165 -17.09 -0.93 13.15
CA ARG A 165 -17.97 -1.71 14.03
C ARG A 165 -19.08 -2.43 13.27
N ASP A 166 -19.20 -2.16 11.98
CA ASP A 166 -20.22 -2.72 11.11
C ASP A 166 -19.62 -3.19 9.79
N ARG A 167 -19.92 -4.43 9.37
CA ARG A 167 -19.43 -4.99 8.09
C ARG A 167 -19.79 -4.13 6.88
N ARG A 168 -20.85 -3.31 6.96
CA ARG A 168 -21.24 -2.35 5.92
C ARG A 168 -20.23 -1.22 5.72
N GLY A 169 -19.37 -0.96 6.71
CA GLY A 169 -18.31 0.04 6.67
C GLY A 169 -17.05 -0.38 5.90
N PHE A 170 -16.93 -1.65 5.49
CA PHE A 170 -15.84 -2.06 4.61
C PHE A 170 -16.02 -1.48 3.21
N ALA A 171 -14.93 -0.98 2.65
CA ALA A 171 -14.89 -0.50 1.27
C ALA A 171 -15.14 -1.65 0.30
N ARG A 172 -15.90 -1.37 -0.77
CA ARG A 172 -16.15 -2.32 -1.88
C ARG A 172 -15.46 -1.86 -3.15
N THR A 173 -15.33 -0.56 -3.34
CA THR A 173 -14.80 0.06 -4.56
C THR A 173 -13.68 1.04 -4.26
N LEU A 174 -12.89 1.38 -5.27
CA LEU A 174 -11.91 2.46 -5.18
C LEU A 174 -12.53 3.81 -4.75
N ASP A 175 -13.79 4.09 -5.12
CA ASP A 175 -14.46 5.33 -4.70
C ASP A 175 -14.79 5.35 -3.20
N ASP A 176 -15.20 4.22 -2.63
CA ASP A 176 -15.42 4.10 -1.17
C ASP A 176 -14.12 4.39 -0.39
N ILE A 177 -13.00 3.87 -0.91
CA ILE A 177 -11.66 4.09 -0.34
C ILE A 177 -11.29 5.57 -0.43
N ALA A 178 -11.39 6.14 -1.63
CA ALA A 178 -11.05 7.55 -1.86
C ALA A 178 -11.95 8.49 -1.05
N GLY A 179 -13.23 8.18 -0.88
CA GLY A 179 -14.17 8.94 -0.05
C GLY A 179 -13.81 8.90 1.44
N SER A 180 -13.39 7.74 1.96
CA SER A 180 -12.92 7.61 3.34
C SER A 180 -11.62 8.39 3.58
N ILE A 181 -10.69 8.36 2.63
CA ILE A 181 -9.45 9.14 2.67
C ILE A 181 -9.74 10.64 2.57
N GLU A 182 -10.67 11.06 1.72
CA GLU A 182 -11.09 12.46 1.61
C GLU A 182 -11.69 12.98 2.93
N GLU A 183 -12.56 12.20 3.59
CA GLU A 183 -13.11 12.55 4.90
C GLU A 183 -12.02 12.63 5.97
N PHE A 184 -11.06 11.70 5.97
CA PHE A 184 -9.89 11.79 6.83
C PHE A 184 -9.11 13.09 6.58
N LEU A 185 -8.80 13.42 5.32
CA LEU A 185 -8.05 14.63 4.98
C LEU A 185 -8.81 15.90 5.36
N ARG A 186 -10.14 15.90 5.25
CA ARG A 186 -11.00 17.01 5.71
C ARG A 186 -10.79 17.31 7.18
N GLN A 187 -10.89 16.29 8.03
CA GLN A 187 -10.68 16.43 9.47
C GLN A 187 -9.22 16.71 9.82
N PHE A 188 -8.27 16.08 9.11
CA PHE A 188 -6.83 16.35 9.25
C PHE A 188 -6.50 17.83 9.01
N LEU A 189 -7.11 18.48 8.01
CA LEU A 189 -6.91 19.90 7.72
C LEU A 189 -7.63 20.87 8.69
N VAL A 190 -8.53 20.36 9.53
CA VAL A 190 -9.04 21.07 10.71
C VAL A 190 -8.06 20.92 11.86
N LEU A 191 -7.52 19.72 12.07
CA LEU A 191 -6.57 19.43 13.14
C LEU A 191 -5.21 20.11 12.93
N PHE A 192 -4.72 20.17 11.69
CA PHE A 192 -3.44 20.76 11.29
C PHE A 192 -3.64 21.80 10.19
N PRO A 193 -4.24 22.97 10.51
CA PRO A 193 -4.59 23.99 9.52
C PRO A 193 -3.38 24.59 8.79
N GLU A 194 -2.17 24.45 9.33
CA GLU A 194 -0.93 24.83 8.64
C GLU A 194 -0.70 24.07 7.31
N ASN A 195 -1.41 22.95 7.09
CA ASN A 195 -1.33 22.14 5.88
C ASN A 195 -2.31 22.59 4.78
N ARG A 196 -3.16 23.60 5.03
CA ARG A 196 -4.07 24.12 4.01
C ARG A 196 -3.28 24.77 2.86
N ASN A 197 -3.74 24.54 1.63
CA ASN A 197 -3.13 24.98 0.38
C ASN A 197 -1.72 24.46 0.11
N ARG A 198 -1.25 23.48 0.90
CA ARG A 198 0.07 22.88 0.75
C ARG A 198 0.16 22.06 -0.54
N ARG A 199 1.38 21.95 -1.12
CA ARG A 199 1.65 20.99 -2.19
C ARG A 199 1.37 19.59 -1.65
N PHE A 200 0.45 18.89 -2.29
CA PHE A 200 0.00 17.58 -1.86
C PHE A 200 0.39 16.52 -2.88
N TYR A 201 1.03 15.46 -2.39
CA TYR A 201 1.29 14.24 -3.16
C TYR A 201 0.61 13.07 -2.46
N ALA A 202 -0.06 12.22 -3.24
CA ALA A 202 -0.47 10.90 -2.76
C ALA A 202 0.54 9.88 -3.24
N ALA A 203 1.13 9.14 -2.32
CA ALA A 203 2.08 8.08 -2.55
C ALA A 203 1.52 6.76 -2.05
N GLY A 204 1.83 5.67 -2.73
CA GLY A 204 1.56 4.35 -2.19
C GLY A 204 2.21 3.24 -3.00
N GLU A 205 2.33 2.07 -2.37
CA GLU A 205 2.90 0.88 -2.98
C GLU A 205 1.85 -0.23 -3.15
N SER A 206 1.94 -1.00 -4.23
CA SER A 206 1.05 -2.13 -4.51
C SER A 206 -0.42 -1.69 -4.58
N TYR A 207 -1.32 -2.28 -3.78
CA TYR A 207 -2.70 -1.81 -3.67
C TYR A 207 -2.80 -0.36 -3.14
N GLY A 208 -1.83 0.11 -2.34
CA GLY A 208 -1.77 1.49 -1.87
C GLY A 208 -1.57 2.49 -3.00
N ALA A 209 -0.87 2.10 -4.07
CA ALA A 209 -0.77 2.89 -5.29
C ALA A 209 -2.13 3.07 -5.98
N ARG A 210 -2.98 2.03 -5.95
CA ARG A 210 -4.36 2.09 -6.41
C ARG A 210 -5.15 3.14 -5.64
N SER A 211 -5.06 3.10 -4.31
CA SER A 211 -5.70 4.07 -3.41
C SER A 211 -5.18 5.49 -3.63
N ALA A 212 -3.87 5.66 -3.80
CA ALA A 212 -3.23 6.95 -4.07
C ALA A 212 -3.72 7.57 -5.39
N LEU A 213 -3.84 6.76 -6.44
CA LEU A 213 -4.43 7.18 -7.71
C LEU A 213 -5.91 7.59 -7.54
N GLY A 214 -6.68 6.80 -6.77
CA GLY A 214 -8.08 7.07 -6.48
C GLY A 214 -8.31 8.42 -5.80
N ILE A 215 -7.55 8.72 -4.75
CA ILE A 215 -7.67 10.01 -4.04
C ILE A 215 -7.21 11.18 -4.91
N VAL A 216 -6.16 11.04 -5.73
CA VAL A 216 -5.73 12.09 -6.67
C VAL A 216 -6.82 12.38 -7.69
N ASN A 217 -7.38 11.34 -8.33
CA ASN A 217 -8.50 11.50 -9.26
C ASN A 217 -9.68 12.20 -8.59
N ARG A 218 -10.05 11.77 -7.37
CA ARG A 218 -11.19 12.32 -6.63
C ARG A 218 -11.01 13.80 -6.31
N LEU A 219 -9.85 14.21 -5.78
CA LEU A 219 -9.54 15.61 -5.44
C LEU A 219 -9.45 16.52 -6.68
N GLN A 220 -9.07 15.97 -7.82
CA GLN A 220 -9.07 16.71 -9.09
C GLN A 220 -10.49 16.93 -9.61
N THR A 221 -11.32 15.88 -9.60
CA THR A 221 -12.71 15.98 -10.06
C THR A 221 -13.60 16.76 -9.09
N ASN A 222 -13.26 16.75 -7.81
CA ASN A 222 -14.02 17.40 -6.75
C ASN A 222 -13.03 18.15 -5.84
N ARG A 223 -12.86 19.45 -6.09
CA ARG A 223 -11.93 20.35 -5.36
C ARG A 223 -12.49 20.75 -3.99
N SER A 224 -12.95 19.76 -3.23
CA SER A 224 -13.62 19.91 -1.94
C SER A 224 -12.68 20.25 -0.80
N LEU A 225 -11.37 20.00 -0.96
CA LEU A 225 -10.35 20.24 0.05
C LEU A 225 -9.38 21.33 -0.39
N PRO A 226 -8.93 22.21 0.54
CA PRO A 226 -7.91 23.22 0.25
C PRO A 226 -6.52 22.56 0.21
N LEU A 227 -6.24 21.80 -0.85
CA LEU A 227 -4.95 21.16 -1.12
C LEU A 227 -4.54 21.43 -2.58
N ARG A 228 -3.25 21.69 -2.81
CA ARG A 228 -2.70 21.80 -4.17
C ARG A 228 -2.15 20.44 -4.60
N VAL A 229 -3.02 19.61 -5.17
CA VAL A 229 -2.62 18.32 -5.76
C VAL A 229 -1.49 18.57 -6.76
N SER A 230 -0.33 17.97 -6.49
CA SER A 230 0.93 18.20 -7.21
C SER A 230 1.44 16.94 -7.93
N GLY A 231 0.91 15.76 -7.57
CA GLY A 231 1.17 14.51 -8.29
C GLY A 231 0.88 13.24 -7.49
N ALA A 232 1.05 12.11 -8.15
CA ALA A 232 0.98 10.77 -7.57
C ALA A 232 2.33 10.05 -7.64
N ILE A 233 2.67 9.30 -6.59
CA ILE A 233 3.86 8.42 -6.54
C ILE A 233 3.36 6.98 -6.37
N LEU A 234 3.53 6.15 -7.39
CA LEU A 234 2.89 4.85 -7.54
C LEU A 234 3.98 3.77 -7.60
N GLY A 235 4.30 3.18 -6.45
CA GLY A 235 5.29 2.11 -6.34
C GLY A 235 4.69 0.74 -6.57
N VAL A 236 5.41 -0.10 -7.33
CA VAL A 236 5.02 -1.48 -7.71
C VAL A 236 3.50 -1.63 -7.89
N PRO A 237 2.87 -0.84 -8.78
CA PRO A 237 1.49 -0.43 -8.55
C PRO A 237 0.45 -1.43 -9.06
N PHE A 238 -0.61 -1.64 -8.28
CA PHE A 238 -1.84 -2.27 -8.77
C PHE A 238 -2.77 -1.25 -9.44
N VAL A 239 -2.45 -0.86 -10.66
CA VAL A 239 -3.23 0.15 -11.43
C VAL A 239 -3.74 -0.34 -12.78
N ALA A 240 -3.46 -1.59 -13.11
CA ALA A 240 -3.87 -2.26 -14.34
C ALA A 240 -4.68 -3.52 -13.99
N PRO A 241 -5.29 -4.22 -14.98
CA PRO A 241 -6.03 -5.44 -14.73
C PRO A 241 -5.20 -6.45 -13.92
N LEU A 242 -5.69 -6.83 -12.74
CA LEU A 242 -4.92 -7.57 -11.73
C LEU A 242 -4.29 -8.85 -12.30
N LEU A 243 -5.08 -9.61 -13.06
CA LEU A 243 -4.65 -10.90 -13.62
C LEU A 243 -3.68 -10.77 -14.79
N ASP A 244 -3.51 -9.58 -15.37
CA ASP A 244 -2.49 -9.33 -16.38
C ASP A 244 -1.20 -8.80 -15.74
N LEU A 245 -1.30 -8.05 -14.64
CA LEU A 245 -0.14 -7.67 -13.84
C LEU A 245 0.50 -8.88 -13.16
N MET A 246 -0.33 -9.71 -12.52
CA MET A 246 0.13 -10.80 -11.64
C MET A 246 0.56 -12.07 -12.35
N ASP A 247 0.23 -12.22 -13.63
CA ASP A 247 0.61 -13.41 -14.38
C ASP A 247 2.13 -13.41 -14.59
N SER A 248 2.82 -13.99 -13.61
CA SER A 248 4.27 -14.04 -13.53
C SER A 248 4.86 -15.28 -14.19
N SER A 249 4.04 -16.08 -14.88
CA SER A 249 4.44 -17.33 -15.55
C SER A 249 5.72 -17.14 -16.39
N ASP A 250 5.68 -16.25 -17.37
CA ASP A 250 6.82 -15.97 -18.27
C ASP A 250 8.04 -15.42 -17.52
N TYR A 251 7.81 -14.57 -16.53
CA TYR A 251 8.87 -13.93 -15.77
C TYR A 251 9.62 -14.94 -14.90
N LEU A 252 8.90 -15.77 -14.15
CA LEU A 252 9.47 -16.81 -13.29
C LEU A 252 10.24 -17.86 -14.12
N TYR A 253 9.75 -18.19 -15.31
CA TYR A 253 10.46 -19.09 -16.23
C TYR A 253 11.74 -18.45 -16.76
N SER A 254 11.66 -17.18 -17.19
CA SER A 254 12.80 -16.45 -17.76
C SER A 254 13.91 -16.19 -16.74
N THR A 255 13.60 -16.16 -15.44
CA THR A 255 14.60 -16.05 -14.37
C THR A 255 15.21 -17.40 -13.98
N GLY A 256 14.69 -18.50 -14.52
CA GLY A 256 15.09 -19.87 -14.16
C GLY A 256 14.57 -20.33 -12.80
N LEU A 257 13.65 -19.59 -12.17
CA LEU A 257 13.09 -19.93 -10.86
C LEU A 257 12.09 -21.09 -10.95
N ILE A 258 11.45 -21.26 -12.10
CA ILE A 258 10.62 -22.43 -12.42
C ILE A 258 11.06 -23.05 -13.77
N ASP A 259 10.85 -24.35 -13.92
CA ASP A 259 11.10 -25.06 -15.17
C ASP A 259 9.92 -24.97 -16.16
N ALA A 260 10.04 -25.63 -17.32
CA ALA A 260 8.99 -25.63 -18.34
C ALA A 260 7.66 -26.22 -17.82
N ARG A 261 7.71 -27.18 -16.89
CA ARG A 261 6.51 -27.74 -16.27
C ARG A 261 5.86 -26.72 -15.33
N GLY A 262 6.65 -26.03 -14.51
CA GLY A 262 6.19 -24.97 -13.64
C GLY A 262 5.55 -23.83 -14.42
N HIS A 263 6.17 -23.42 -15.54
CA HIS A 263 5.62 -22.40 -16.46
C HIS A 263 4.24 -22.78 -16.98
N GLN A 264 4.08 -24.02 -17.44
CA GLN A 264 2.79 -24.54 -17.91
C GLN A 264 1.74 -24.52 -16.79
N LEU A 265 2.08 -25.02 -15.59
CA LEU A 265 1.15 -25.06 -14.44
C LEU A 265 0.69 -23.66 -14.02
N PHE A 266 1.61 -22.70 -13.97
CA PHE A 266 1.30 -21.30 -13.66
C PHE A 266 0.36 -20.71 -14.73
N THR A 267 0.69 -20.89 -16.00
CA THR A 267 -0.12 -20.40 -17.13
C THR A 267 -1.54 -20.97 -17.09
N GLU A 268 -1.68 -22.29 -16.92
CA GLU A 268 -2.98 -22.95 -16.81
C GLU A 268 -3.79 -22.45 -15.61
N ARG A 269 -3.12 -22.22 -14.47
CA ARG A 269 -3.77 -21.70 -13.27
C ARG A 269 -4.28 -20.27 -13.48
N PHE A 270 -3.50 -19.40 -14.11
CA PHE A 270 -3.94 -18.05 -14.45
C PHE A 270 -5.11 -18.05 -15.45
N GLN A 271 -5.13 -18.96 -16.42
CA GLN A 271 -6.29 -19.14 -17.31
C GLN A 271 -7.55 -19.54 -16.51
N GLN A 272 -7.44 -20.46 -15.56
CA GLN A 272 -8.54 -20.85 -14.68
C GLN A 272 -9.04 -19.67 -13.83
N ILE A 273 -8.13 -18.89 -13.25
CA ILE A 273 -8.47 -17.70 -12.47
C ILE A 273 -9.19 -16.66 -13.34
N LYS A 274 -8.72 -16.42 -14.58
CA LYS A 274 -9.36 -15.52 -15.55
C LYS A 274 -10.77 -15.97 -15.95
N LEU A 275 -11.04 -17.28 -15.99
CA LEU A 275 -12.39 -17.80 -16.20
C LEU A 275 -13.25 -17.66 -14.95
N ALA A 276 -12.71 -18.00 -13.78
CA ALA A 276 -13.38 -17.88 -12.50
C ALA A 276 -13.79 -16.43 -12.21
N SER A 277 -12.95 -15.43 -12.53
CA SER A 277 -13.23 -14.02 -12.25
C SER A 277 -14.45 -13.48 -13.01
N LYS A 278 -14.82 -14.10 -14.13
CA LYS A 278 -16.02 -13.77 -14.92
C LYS A 278 -17.31 -14.35 -14.33
N VAL A 279 -17.21 -15.37 -13.48
CA VAL A 279 -18.35 -16.10 -12.91
C VAL A 279 -18.52 -15.81 -11.42
N ASN A 280 -17.42 -15.91 -10.67
CA ASN A 280 -17.39 -15.69 -9.24
C ASN A 280 -16.01 -15.14 -8.83
N ARG A 281 -15.99 -13.84 -8.55
CA ARG A 281 -14.77 -13.11 -8.20
C ARG A 281 -14.16 -13.55 -6.86
N THR A 282 -14.97 -14.00 -5.91
CA THR A 282 -14.47 -14.55 -4.63
C THR A 282 -13.67 -15.83 -4.85
N ILE A 283 -14.16 -16.73 -5.71
CA ILE A 283 -13.42 -17.94 -6.09
C ILE A 283 -12.13 -17.58 -6.82
N ALA A 284 -12.17 -16.61 -7.72
CA ALA A 284 -10.97 -16.15 -8.43
C ALA A 284 -9.92 -15.58 -7.45
N ALA A 285 -10.33 -14.79 -6.47
CA ALA A 285 -9.45 -14.28 -5.43
C ALA A 285 -8.85 -15.40 -4.57
N ALA A 286 -9.66 -16.40 -4.17
CA ALA A 286 -9.17 -17.56 -3.43
C ALA A 286 -8.16 -18.39 -4.24
N LEU A 287 -8.42 -18.60 -5.53
CA LEU A 287 -7.48 -19.28 -6.43
C LEU A 287 -6.18 -18.50 -6.59
N LEU A 288 -6.25 -17.17 -6.69
CA LEU A 288 -5.07 -16.30 -6.76
C LEU A 288 -4.22 -16.40 -5.48
N LEU A 289 -4.85 -16.40 -4.31
CA LEU A 289 -4.19 -16.65 -3.01
C LEU A 289 -3.47 -18.01 -3.00
N LYS A 290 -4.12 -19.08 -3.46
CA LYS A 290 -3.52 -20.42 -3.55
C LYS A 290 -2.47 -20.56 -4.66
N THR A 291 -2.30 -19.55 -5.51
CA THR A 291 -1.36 -19.59 -6.65
C THR A 291 -0.10 -18.79 -6.36
N VAL A 292 -0.25 -17.52 -6.01
CA VAL A 292 0.87 -16.56 -5.93
C VAL A 292 1.31 -16.29 -4.49
N PHE A 293 0.37 -16.17 -3.57
CA PHE A 293 0.65 -15.60 -2.25
C PHE A 293 1.02 -16.66 -1.22
N ASN A 294 2.03 -16.37 -0.40
CA ASN A 294 2.47 -17.24 0.69
C ASN A 294 1.59 -17.05 1.92
N ALA A 295 0.29 -17.26 1.76
CA ALA A 295 -0.72 -17.05 2.80
C ALA A 295 -0.94 -18.29 3.69
N ASN A 296 -0.33 -19.44 3.34
CA ASN A 296 -0.60 -20.75 3.96
C ASN A 296 -2.10 -20.99 4.22
N PHE A 297 -2.92 -20.64 3.23
CA PHE A 297 -4.36 -20.73 3.34
C PHE A 297 -4.77 -22.21 3.42
N ASP A 298 -5.54 -22.59 4.43
CA ASP A 298 -5.85 -23.98 4.80
C ASP A 298 -4.63 -24.85 5.14
N ASN A 299 -3.53 -24.26 5.62
CA ASN A 299 -2.23 -24.93 5.86
C ASN A 299 -1.56 -25.52 4.60
N GLU A 300 -2.01 -25.14 3.41
CA GLU A 300 -1.43 -25.61 2.16
C GLU A 300 -0.50 -24.55 1.54
N PRO A 301 0.70 -24.95 1.05
CA PRO A 301 1.56 -24.05 0.31
C PRO A 301 0.92 -23.65 -1.03
N SER A 302 1.11 -22.40 -1.43
CA SER A 302 0.68 -21.94 -2.76
C SER A 302 1.46 -22.63 -3.87
N LEU A 303 0.94 -22.59 -5.10
CA LEU A 303 1.66 -23.12 -6.27
C LEU A 303 3.06 -22.50 -6.41
N TYR A 304 3.21 -21.20 -6.13
CA TYR A 304 4.50 -20.52 -6.07
C TYR A 304 5.44 -21.20 -5.07
N GLN A 305 4.99 -21.42 -3.82
CA GLN A 305 5.80 -22.06 -2.79
C GLN A 305 6.18 -23.49 -3.18
N GLN A 306 5.25 -24.25 -3.75
CA GLN A 306 5.48 -25.63 -4.16
C GLN A 306 6.54 -25.75 -5.25
N LEU A 307 6.54 -24.83 -6.22
CA LEU A 307 7.46 -24.88 -7.36
C LEU A 307 8.82 -24.27 -7.07
N THR A 308 8.90 -23.25 -6.21
CA THR A 308 10.14 -22.50 -5.95
C THR A 308 10.80 -22.87 -4.63
N GLY A 309 10.04 -23.41 -3.66
CA GLY A 309 10.47 -23.57 -2.28
C GLY A 309 10.56 -22.27 -1.48
N TYR A 310 10.17 -21.13 -2.06
CA TYR A 310 10.29 -19.82 -1.42
C TYR A 310 9.13 -19.58 -0.45
N THR A 311 9.41 -18.95 0.69
CA THR A 311 8.40 -18.43 1.63
C THR A 311 8.28 -16.90 1.59
N ASP A 312 9.04 -16.23 0.72
CA ASP A 312 8.81 -14.85 0.25
C ASP A 312 8.47 -14.88 -1.26
N HIS A 313 7.36 -14.24 -1.63
CA HIS A 313 6.84 -14.18 -3.00
C HIS A 313 7.02 -12.80 -3.62
N GLY A 314 7.75 -11.90 -2.97
CA GLY A 314 7.99 -10.52 -3.40
C GLY A 314 9.25 -10.34 -4.23
N SER A 315 10.15 -11.31 -4.29
CA SER A 315 11.40 -11.17 -5.06
C SER A 315 11.96 -12.50 -5.50
N VAL A 316 12.54 -12.55 -6.71
CA VAL A 316 13.37 -13.69 -7.14
C VAL A 316 14.70 -13.80 -6.39
N LEU A 317 15.13 -12.74 -5.68
CA LEU A 317 16.39 -12.72 -4.95
C LEU A 317 16.27 -13.22 -3.51
N ARG A 318 15.05 -13.27 -2.95
CA ARG A 318 14.82 -13.62 -1.55
C ARG A 318 13.86 -14.78 -1.45
N SER A 319 14.36 -15.89 -0.90
CA SER A 319 13.56 -17.07 -0.65
C SER A 319 12.80 -17.05 0.66
N LYS A 320 13.09 -16.11 1.56
CA LYS A 320 12.44 -15.99 2.88
C LYS A 320 12.25 -14.51 3.23
N PRO A 321 11.26 -14.18 4.07
CA PRO A 321 11.10 -12.82 4.58
C PRO A 321 12.37 -12.38 5.33
N GLU A 322 12.74 -11.12 5.17
CA GLU A 322 13.88 -10.55 5.87
C GLU A 322 13.64 -10.56 7.39
N PRO A 323 14.66 -10.86 8.22
CA PRO A 323 14.51 -10.90 9.69
C PRO A 323 13.96 -9.59 10.28
N GLN A 324 14.34 -8.45 9.71
CA GLN A 324 13.83 -7.13 10.12
C GLN A 324 12.31 -6.98 9.89
N THR A 325 11.73 -7.64 8.90
CA THR A 325 10.28 -7.65 8.70
C THR A 325 9.56 -8.42 9.81
N LEU A 326 10.15 -9.51 10.30
CA LEU A 326 9.60 -10.25 11.45
C LEU A 326 9.68 -9.40 12.73
N LYS A 327 10.83 -8.74 12.97
CA LYS A 327 11.02 -7.83 14.11
C LYS A 327 10.11 -6.62 14.07
N PHE A 328 9.83 -6.10 12.88
CA PHE A 328 8.81 -5.08 12.70
C PHE A 328 7.45 -5.54 13.24
N TYR A 329 6.95 -6.71 12.80
CA TYR A 329 5.65 -7.22 13.26
C TYR A 329 5.63 -7.52 14.77
N GLU A 330 6.70 -8.09 15.34
CA GLU A 330 6.83 -8.24 16.79
C GLU A 330 6.72 -6.89 17.52
N TYR A 331 7.43 -5.87 17.03
CA TYR A 331 7.45 -4.54 17.63
C TYR A 331 6.10 -3.85 17.56
N VAL A 332 5.48 -3.79 16.37
CA VAL A 332 4.21 -3.08 16.19
C VAL A 332 3.03 -3.80 16.85
N THR A 333 3.12 -5.10 17.08
CA THR A 333 2.07 -5.81 17.84
C THR A 333 2.22 -5.69 19.35
N SER A 334 3.33 -5.14 19.85
CA SER A 334 3.58 -4.97 21.28
C SER A 334 2.68 -3.91 21.91
N ASP A 335 2.20 -4.18 23.12
CA ASP A 335 1.34 -3.27 23.88
C ASP A 335 2.02 -1.94 24.20
N ALA A 336 3.33 -1.98 24.46
CA ALA A 336 4.12 -0.79 24.73
C ALA A 336 4.14 0.15 23.51
N PHE A 337 4.38 -0.40 22.32
CA PHE A 337 4.35 0.40 21.09
C PHE A 337 2.95 0.94 20.82
N LYS A 338 1.91 0.08 20.85
CA LYS A 338 0.52 0.50 20.61
C LYS A 338 0.14 1.69 21.50
N ARG A 339 0.40 1.62 22.80
CA ARG A 339 0.14 2.73 23.73
C ARG A 339 0.95 3.99 23.39
N ALA A 340 2.22 3.85 22.99
CA ALA A 340 3.06 4.98 22.60
C ALA A 340 2.54 5.75 21.39
N ILE A 341 1.69 5.14 20.55
CA ILE A 341 1.04 5.77 19.39
C ILE A 341 -0.48 5.91 19.57
N HIS A 342 -0.98 5.90 20.81
CA HIS A 342 -2.39 6.09 21.14
C HIS A 342 -3.35 5.01 20.59
N VAL A 343 -2.84 3.81 20.38
CA VAL A 343 -3.60 2.60 20.09
C VAL A 343 -3.75 1.79 21.38
N ALA A 344 -4.94 1.27 21.65
CA ALA A 344 -5.18 0.45 22.83
C ALA A 344 -4.31 -0.81 22.81
N GLY A 345 -3.74 -1.20 23.96
CA GLY A 345 -2.88 -2.39 24.05
C GLY A 345 -3.57 -3.65 23.52
N ALA A 346 -4.85 -3.86 23.82
CA ALA A 346 -5.55 -5.06 23.33
C ALA A 346 -5.94 -5.03 21.84
N MET A 347 -5.74 -3.92 21.12
CA MET A 347 -6.18 -3.82 19.72
C MET A 347 -5.24 -4.64 18.82
N PRO A 348 -5.76 -5.67 18.11
CA PRO A 348 -4.96 -6.45 17.18
C PRO A 348 -4.65 -5.64 15.91
N LEU A 349 -3.45 -5.83 15.38
CA LEU A 349 -3.03 -5.28 14.09
C LEU A 349 -3.65 -6.09 12.94
N GLU A 350 -4.16 -5.41 11.91
CA GLU A 350 -4.68 -6.00 10.65
C GLU A 350 -5.84 -7.00 10.84
N ALA A 351 -6.57 -6.93 11.95
CA ALA A 351 -7.56 -7.94 12.32
C ALA A 351 -8.75 -8.07 11.36
N GLN A 352 -9.11 -6.99 10.65
CA GLN A 352 -10.24 -6.98 9.72
C GLN A 352 -9.82 -7.15 8.24
N LYS A 353 -8.53 -7.40 7.99
CA LYS A 353 -7.95 -7.49 6.63
C LYS A 353 -8.60 -8.57 5.76
N LEU A 354 -8.94 -9.73 6.34
CA LEU A 354 -9.63 -10.81 5.59
C LEU A 354 -11.02 -10.37 5.12
N ALA A 355 -11.85 -9.85 6.03
CA ALA A 355 -13.19 -9.37 5.71
C ALA A 355 -13.17 -8.22 4.70
N LEU A 356 -12.21 -7.30 4.85
CA LEU A 356 -11.94 -6.24 3.88
C LEU A 356 -11.58 -6.82 2.51
N GLY A 357 -10.64 -7.77 2.45
CA GLY A 357 -10.21 -8.41 1.20
C GLY A 357 -11.36 -9.14 0.49
N LEU A 358 -12.26 -9.79 1.22
CA LEU A 358 -13.45 -10.43 0.67
C LEU A 358 -14.46 -9.43 0.09
N ASN A 359 -14.58 -8.23 0.67
CA ASN A 359 -15.41 -7.16 0.11
C ASN A 359 -14.80 -6.59 -1.17
N LEU A 360 -13.49 -6.31 -1.16
CA LEU A 360 -12.78 -5.76 -2.33
C LEU A 360 -12.68 -6.77 -3.48
N ALA A 361 -12.57 -8.07 -3.19
CA ALA A 361 -12.58 -9.10 -4.22
C ALA A 361 -13.86 -9.09 -5.06
N GLN A 362 -15.01 -8.76 -4.46
CA GLN A 362 -16.30 -8.75 -5.16
C GLN A 362 -16.39 -7.60 -6.17
N SER A 363 -15.82 -6.44 -5.85
CA SER A 363 -16.14 -5.21 -6.56
C SER A 363 -14.94 -4.40 -7.07
N ASP A 364 -13.74 -4.56 -6.52
CA ASP A 364 -12.58 -3.74 -6.89
C ASP A 364 -11.43 -4.52 -7.55
N TYR A 365 -11.00 -5.67 -7.02
CA TYR A 365 -9.81 -6.40 -7.51
C TYR A 365 -9.83 -6.71 -9.00
N PHE A 366 -11.00 -7.04 -9.54
CA PHE A 366 -11.19 -7.41 -10.94
C PHE A 366 -11.88 -6.30 -11.74
N THR A 367 -11.83 -5.07 -11.24
CA THR A 367 -12.39 -3.89 -11.90
C THR A 367 -11.25 -3.03 -12.45
N ASP A 368 -11.28 -2.84 -13.76
CA ASP A 368 -10.30 -2.02 -14.48
C ASP A 368 -10.49 -0.54 -14.15
N ILE A 369 -9.38 0.17 -13.96
CA ILE A 369 -9.37 1.60 -13.64
C ILE A 369 -8.66 2.42 -14.71
N ASN A 370 -8.65 1.92 -15.95
CA ASN A 370 -7.95 2.54 -17.08
C ASN A 370 -8.32 4.01 -17.25
N ASP A 371 -9.61 4.35 -17.16
CA ASP A 371 -10.07 5.74 -17.31
C ASP A 371 -9.59 6.62 -16.16
N THR A 372 -9.51 6.09 -14.94
CA THR A 372 -8.97 6.80 -13.78
C THR A 372 -7.48 7.07 -13.96
N LEU A 373 -6.70 6.07 -14.38
CA LEU A 373 -5.28 6.24 -14.64
C LEU A 373 -5.04 7.23 -15.79
N ALA A 374 -5.75 7.09 -16.91
CA ALA A 374 -5.66 7.99 -18.05
C ALA A 374 -5.98 9.45 -17.66
N ARG A 375 -7.08 9.68 -16.92
CA ARG A 375 -7.43 11.03 -16.43
C ARG A 375 -6.32 11.64 -15.60
N VAL A 376 -5.77 10.90 -14.63
CA VAL A 376 -4.70 11.42 -13.77
C VAL A 376 -3.42 11.67 -14.56
N LEU A 377 -3.06 10.79 -15.51
CA LEU A 377 -1.91 11.03 -16.39
C LEU A 377 -2.08 12.27 -17.28
N ASP A 378 -3.32 12.57 -17.68
CA ASP A 378 -3.63 13.75 -18.49
C ASP A 378 -3.66 15.04 -17.66
N SER A 379 -3.91 14.98 -16.34
CA SER A 379 -4.05 16.16 -15.47
C SER A 379 -2.86 16.42 -14.54
N ASP A 380 -2.16 15.39 -14.07
CA ASP A 380 -1.21 15.47 -12.96
C ASP A 380 0.09 14.73 -13.25
N ARG A 381 1.16 15.16 -12.57
CA ARG A 381 2.44 14.46 -12.59
C ARG A 381 2.32 13.11 -11.91
N VAL A 382 2.79 12.05 -12.57
CA VAL A 382 2.80 10.69 -12.03
C VAL A 382 4.21 10.13 -12.09
N LEU A 383 4.77 9.78 -10.93
CA LEU A 383 5.91 8.90 -10.82
C LEU A 383 5.37 7.48 -10.64
N LEU A 384 5.66 6.60 -11.59
CA LEU A 384 5.34 5.19 -11.52
C LEU A 384 6.64 4.41 -11.49
N TYR A 385 6.89 3.58 -10.46
CA TYR A 385 8.08 2.75 -10.42
C TYR A 385 7.76 1.27 -10.17
N THR A 386 8.57 0.39 -10.73
CA THR A 386 8.47 -1.07 -10.57
C THR A 386 9.80 -1.66 -10.15
N GLY A 387 9.79 -2.72 -9.35
CA GLY A 387 10.99 -3.50 -9.03
C GLY A 387 11.38 -4.43 -10.18
N GLN A 388 12.67 -4.46 -10.54
CA GLN A 388 13.19 -5.39 -11.54
C GLN A 388 12.99 -6.86 -11.15
N MET A 389 13.04 -7.15 -9.85
CA MET A 389 13.02 -8.48 -9.27
C MET A 389 11.63 -8.90 -8.75
N ASP A 390 10.61 -8.05 -8.95
CA ASP A 390 9.25 -8.26 -8.45
C ASP A 390 8.57 -9.46 -9.11
N THR A 391 8.26 -10.48 -8.32
CA THR A 391 7.56 -11.70 -8.74
C THR A 391 6.03 -11.59 -8.66
N VAL A 392 5.51 -10.59 -7.95
CA VAL A 392 4.08 -10.32 -7.79
C VAL A 392 3.56 -9.51 -8.97
N PHE A 393 4.21 -8.40 -9.29
CA PHE A 393 3.91 -7.58 -10.46
C PHE A 393 5.16 -7.41 -11.32
N PRO A 394 5.53 -8.41 -12.15
CA PRO A 394 6.68 -8.31 -13.03
C PRO A 394 6.64 -7.03 -13.87
N ALA A 395 7.74 -6.26 -13.84
CA ALA A 395 7.81 -4.97 -14.49
C ALA A 395 7.44 -5.00 -16.00
N VAL A 396 7.73 -6.12 -16.67
CA VAL A 396 7.37 -6.35 -18.08
C VAL A 396 5.87 -6.32 -18.34
N ASN A 397 5.05 -6.75 -17.37
CA ASN A 397 3.59 -6.73 -17.49
C ASN A 397 3.07 -5.29 -17.34
N THR A 398 3.64 -4.51 -16.42
CA THR A 398 3.34 -3.08 -16.27
C THR A 398 3.75 -2.28 -17.51
N ASP A 399 4.96 -2.49 -18.06
CA ASP A 399 5.42 -1.82 -19.29
C ASP A 399 4.47 -2.14 -20.47
N ARG A 400 4.13 -3.41 -20.67
CA ARG A 400 3.20 -3.85 -21.72
C ARG A 400 1.82 -3.19 -21.58
N TYR A 401 1.31 -3.08 -20.36
CA TYR A 401 0.05 -2.40 -20.08
C TYR A 401 0.13 -0.91 -20.38
N LEU A 402 1.15 -0.20 -19.87
CA LEU A 402 1.29 1.25 -20.05
C LEU A 402 1.41 1.65 -21.53
N ARG A 403 2.07 0.84 -22.36
CA ARG A 403 2.15 1.08 -23.81
C ARG A 403 0.81 0.92 -24.53
N ARG A 404 -0.12 0.12 -23.99
CA ARG A 404 -1.46 -0.12 -24.56
C ARG A 404 -2.52 0.81 -24.01
N LEU A 405 -2.30 1.37 -22.82
CA LEU A 405 -3.21 2.32 -22.20
C LEU A 405 -3.49 3.48 -23.15
N LYS A 406 -4.77 3.80 -23.33
CA LYS A 406 -5.20 4.96 -24.12
C LYS A 406 -5.22 6.18 -23.21
N TRP A 407 -4.35 7.14 -23.49
CA TRP A 407 -4.25 8.44 -22.82
C TRP A 407 -3.50 9.42 -23.73
N SER A 408 -3.46 10.70 -23.38
CA SER A 408 -2.94 11.72 -24.31
C SER A 408 -1.45 11.56 -24.65
N GLY A 409 -0.65 10.95 -23.77
CA GLY A 409 0.78 10.70 -23.95
C GLY A 409 1.13 9.30 -24.48
N GLN A 410 0.17 8.51 -24.98
CA GLN A 410 0.43 7.14 -25.44
C GLN A 410 1.51 7.06 -26.53
N ARG A 411 1.46 7.93 -27.54
CA ARG A 411 2.46 7.97 -28.63
C ARG A 411 3.82 8.40 -28.10
N ASP A 412 3.83 9.45 -27.29
CA ASP A 412 5.05 9.97 -26.66
C ASP A 412 5.75 8.86 -25.83
N LEU A 413 5.01 8.03 -25.11
CA LEU A 413 5.57 6.89 -24.37
C LEU A 413 6.11 5.77 -25.29
N ALA A 414 5.45 5.52 -26.42
CA ALA A 414 5.90 4.53 -27.38
C ALA A 414 7.22 4.94 -28.06
N GLU A 415 7.41 6.24 -28.29
CA GLU A 415 8.60 6.83 -28.91
C GLU A 415 9.70 7.19 -27.89
N ALA A 416 9.36 7.31 -26.60
CA ALA A 416 10.28 7.71 -25.55
C ALA A 416 11.44 6.71 -25.41
N GLN A 417 12.65 7.27 -25.38
CA GLN A 417 13.85 6.50 -25.09
C GLN A 417 14.00 6.28 -23.59
N ARG A 418 14.56 5.12 -23.27
CA ARG A 418 14.87 4.72 -21.90
C ARG A 418 16.25 5.26 -21.52
N GLU A 419 16.32 6.00 -20.42
CA GLU A 419 17.56 6.56 -19.87
C GLU A 419 18.02 5.74 -18.67
N THR A 420 19.33 5.54 -18.54
CA THR A 420 19.93 5.01 -17.31
C THR A 420 20.02 6.12 -16.26
N TRP A 421 19.66 5.81 -15.02
CA TRP A 421 19.79 6.72 -13.88
C TRP A 421 20.64 6.09 -12.78
N TYR A 422 21.31 6.95 -12.02
CA TYR A 422 22.24 6.60 -10.95
C TYR A 422 21.80 7.26 -9.64
N SER A 423 22.15 6.62 -8.52
CA SER A 423 21.95 7.22 -7.21
C SER A 423 22.90 8.43 -7.03
N PHE A 424 22.48 9.40 -6.22
CA PHE A 424 23.35 10.49 -5.80
C PHE A 424 24.49 10.00 -4.92
N ALA A 425 24.23 8.98 -4.08
CA ALA A 425 25.23 8.42 -3.17
C ALA A 425 26.21 7.47 -3.88
N ASP A 426 25.77 6.77 -4.93
CA ASP A 426 26.59 5.81 -5.66
C ASP A 426 26.29 5.88 -7.16
N ALA A 427 27.28 6.34 -7.93
CA ALA A 427 27.24 6.36 -9.40
C ALA A 427 28.17 5.34 -10.06
N SER A 428 28.74 4.42 -9.28
CA SER A 428 29.54 3.32 -9.83
C SER A 428 28.68 2.26 -10.52
N ARG A 429 27.38 2.20 -10.18
CA ARG A 429 26.41 1.25 -10.73
C ARG A 429 25.06 1.92 -10.99
N PRO A 430 24.33 1.52 -12.05
CA PRO A 430 22.98 2.01 -12.29
C PRO A 430 22.01 1.72 -11.12
N ALA A 431 21.22 2.73 -10.77
CA ALA A 431 20.05 2.57 -9.90
C ALA A 431 18.86 1.96 -10.66
N GLY A 432 18.85 2.09 -11.99
CA GLY A 432 17.90 1.41 -12.87
C GLY A 432 17.71 2.19 -14.17
N TYR A 433 16.46 2.36 -14.59
CA TYR A 433 16.15 3.05 -15.84
C TYR A 433 14.86 3.87 -15.76
N VAL A 434 14.83 5.02 -16.44
CA VAL A 434 13.68 5.94 -16.47
C VAL A 434 13.24 6.19 -17.92
N THR A 435 11.94 6.17 -18.15
CA THR A 435 11.29 6.62 -19.38
C THR A 435 10.31 7.73 -19.03
N ARG A 436 10.33 8.85 -19.77
CA ARG A 436 9.42 9.98 -19.55
C ARG A 436 8.54 10.21 -20.75
N ALA A 437 7.27 10.49 -20.50
CA ALA A 437 6.30 10.91 -21.51
C ALA A 437 5.29 11.85 -20.86
N ARG A 438 5.26 13.11 -21.30
CA ARG A 438 4.41 14.16 -20.71
C ARG A 438 4.51 14.19 -19.17
N ASN A 439 3.40 13.92 -18.48
CA ASN A 439 3.31 13.90 -17.03
C ASN A 439 3.77 12.58 -16.39
N LEU A 440 3.99 11.52 -17.18
CA LEU A 440 4.48 10.23 -16.70
C LEU A 440 6.00 10.21 -16.60
N THR A 441 6.51 9.89 -15.42
CA THR A 441 7.84 9.31 -15.24
C THR A 441 7.66 7.84 -14.88
N TYR A 442 8.05 6.93 -15.76
CA TYR A 442 8.08 5.49 -15.49
C TYR A 442 9.51 5.04 -15.18
N ALA A 443 9.74 4.41 -14.03
CA ALA A 443 11.05 3.94 -13.60
C ALA A 443 11.07 2.42 -13.35
N LEU A 444 12.06 1.72 -13.88
CA LEU A 444 12.45 0.40 -13.41
C LEU A 444 13.57 0.55 -12.39
N VAL A 445 13.38 0.03 -11.20
CA VAL A 445 14.36 0.06 -10.11
C VAL A 445 15.15 -1.24 -10.14
N SER A 446 16.45 -1.16 -10.39
CA SER A 446 17.30 -2.34 -10.47
C SER A 446 17.40 -3.04 -9.11
N ARG A 447 17.43 -4.38 -9.12
CA ARG A 447 17.57 -5.26 -7.93
C ARG A 447 16.40 -5.24 -6.93
N ALA A 448 15.53 -4.24 -6.98
CA ALA A 448 14.33 -4.15 -6.14
C ALA A 448 13.27 -5.20 -6.52
N GLY A 449 12.66 -5.83 -5.52
CA GLY A 449 11.46 -6.67 -5.65
C GLY A 449 10.16 -5.87 -5.44
N HIS A 450 9.14 -6.53 -4.91
CA HIS A 450 7.83 -5.94 -4.63
C HIS A 450 7.85 -4.92 -3.48
N HIS A 451 8.78 -5.05 -2.53
CA HIS A 451 9.02 -4.03 -1.51
C HIS A 451 10.17 -3.14 -1.98
N ALA A 452 9.93 -2.36 -3.04
CA ALA A 452 11.01 -1.69 -3.76
C ALA A 452 11.68 -0.60 -2.93
N THR A 453 10.92 0.16 -2.13
CA THR A 453 11.48 1.17 -1.21
C THR A 453 12.31 0.53 -0.09
N PHE A 454 11.95 -0.67 0.35
CA PHE A 454 12.69 -1.44 1.34
C PHE A 454 14.00 -2.00 0.75
N ASP A 455 13.95 -2.48 -0.50
CA ASP A 455 15.08 -3.14 -1.16
C ASP A 455 16.17 -2.14 -1.62
N GLU A 456 15.76 -0.99 -2.15
CA GLU A 456 16.67 0.01 -2.70
C GLU A 456 16.34 1.43 -2.15
N PRO A 457 16.45 1.64 -0.83
CA PRO A 457 15.96 2.85 -0.16
C PRO A 457 16.63 4.14 -0.64
N GLN A 458 17.95 4.09 -0.87
CA GLN A 458 18.68 5.26 -1.37
C GLN A 458 18.27 5.62 -2.81
N ALA A 459 18.16 4.63 -3.70
CA ALA A 459 17.75 4.87 -5.08
C ALA A 459 16.33 5.46 -5.13
N LEU A 460 15.40 4.90 -4.35
CA LEU A 460 14.01 5.39 -4.33
C LEU A 460 13.88 6.75 -3.68
N PHE A 461 14.66 7.05 -2.64
CA PHE A 461 14.73 8.40 -2.11
C PHE A 461 15.17 9.39 -3.20
N ASP A 462 16.25 9.11 -3.93
CA ASP A 462 16.76 10.00 -4.99
C ASP A 462 15.71 10.20 -6.13
N LEU A 463 14.95 9.15 -6.44
CA LEU A 463 13.84 9.17 -7.41
C LEU A 463 12.73 10.11 -6.96
N MET A 464 12.23 9.89 -5.74
CA MET A 464 11.13 10.65 -5.16
C MET A 464 11.55 12.10 -4.93
N TYR A 465 12.77 12.33 -4.44
CA TYR A 465 13.35 13.66 -4.29
C TYR A 465 13.32 14.44 -5.60
N SER A 466 13.86 13.84 -6.67
CA SER A 466 13.93 14.49 -7.97
C SER A 466 12.53 14.73 -8.55
N PHE A 467 11.59 13.81 -8.35
CA PHE A 467 10.20 13.99 -8.74
C PHE A 467 9.52 15.14 -7.98
N ILE A 468 9.61 15.15 -6.65
CA ILE A 468 8.96 16.15 -5.77
C ILE A 468 9.47 17.57 -6.07
N HIS A 469 10.77 17.70 -6.36
CA HIS A 469 11.43 18.99 -6.60
C HIS A 469 11.60 19.35 -8.07
N GLY A 470 11.14 18.50 -9.00
CA GLY A 470 11.28 18.75 -10.45
C GLY A 470 12.73 18.79 -10.93
N ARG A 471 13.62 18.04 -10.29
CA ARG A 471 15.06 17.98 -10.65
C ARG A 471 15.31 16.93 -11.71
N LYS A 472 16.39 17.11 -12.48
CA LYS A 472 16.89 16.09 -13.40
C LYS A 472 17.41 14.89 -12.61
N TYR A 473 17.13 13.68 -13.11
CA TYR A 473 17.79 12.47 -12.59
C TYR A 473 19.26 12.49 -13.03
N ARG A 474 20.15 11.94 -12.20
CA ARG A 474 21.56 11.81 -12.56
C ARG A 474 21.71 10.81 -13.70
N SER A 475 22.02 11.30 -14.89
CA SER A 475 22.47 10.49 -16.02
C SER A 475 23.99 10.35 -16.01
N SER A 476 24.52 9.39 -16.77
CA SER A 476 25.96 9.16 -16.97
C SER A 476 26.70 10.39 -17.47
#